data_AF-A0A966TD54-F1
#
_entry.id   AF-A0A966TD54-F1
#
_cell.length_a   1.000
_cell.length_b   1.000
_cell.length_c   1.000
_cell.angle_alpha   90.00
_cell.angle_beta   90.00
_cell.angle_gamma   90.00
#
_symmetry.space_group_name_H-M   'P 1'
#
loop_
_entity.id
_entity.type
_entity.pdbx_description
1 polymer ?
#
loop_
_entity_poly.entity_id
_entity_poly.type
_entity_poly.pdbx_seq_one_letter_code
_entity_poly.pdbx_strand_id
1 'polypeptide(L)'
;WLTVRDATLALKQAYAPAGLNVGLNLGAPAGGSVSQHLHVHLVPRWIGDTNFTVAIANTKVLSESLASTAARLRAAWPKGK
;
A
#
# COMPACT_ATOMS: atom_id res chain seq x y z
N TRP A 1 -10.47 -12.87 -1.48
CA TRP A 1 -10.46 -11.73 -0.54
C TRP A 1 -9.69 -11.98 0.77
N LEU A 2 -9.39 -13.21 1.20
CA LEU A 2 -8.63 -13.46 2.44
C LEU A 2 -7.26 -12.77 2.46
N THR A 3 -6.48 -12.86 1.38
CA THR A 3 -5.17 -12.18 1.28
C THR A 3 -5.27 -10.66 1.44
N VAL A 4 -6.33 -10.05 0.90
CA VAL A 4 -6.56 -8.60 1.05
C VAL A 4 -6.90 -8.25 2.50
N ARG A 5 -7.70 -9.08 3.17
CA ARG A 5 -7.99 -8.92 4.60
C ARG A 5 -6.70 -9.04 5.42
N ASP A 6 -5.91 -10.07 5.17
CA ASP A 6 -4.69 -10.33 5.95
C ASP A 6 -3.63 -9.25 5.70
N ALA A 7 -3.49 -8.78 4.45
CA ALA A 7 -2.67 -7.61 4.12
C ALA A 7 -3.16 -6.34 4.81
N THR A 8 -4.47 -6.10 4.89
CA THR A 8 -5.05 -4.96 5.61
C THR A 8 -4.70 -5.02 7.09
N LEU A 9 -4.80 -6.19 7.72
CA LEU A 9 -4.43 -6.39 9.12
C LEU A 9 -2.93 -6.15 9.34
N ALA A 10 -2.08 -6.74 8.49
CA ALA A 10 -0.64 -6.56 8.56
C ALA A 10 -0.22 -5.08 8.41
N LEU A 11 -0.81 -4.35 7.45
CA LEU A 11 -0.55 -2.92 7.25
C LEU A 11 -1.00 -2.09 8.46
N LYS A 12 -2.17 -2.40 9.02
CA LYS A 12 -2.67 -1.72 10.23
C LYS A 12 -1.76 -1.96 11.44
N GLN A 13 -1.33 -3.18 11.65
CA GLN A 13 -0.44 -3.54 12.76
C GLN A 13 0.97 -2.97 12.59
N ALA A 14 1.51 -2.97 11.37
CA ALA A 14 2.88 -2.53 11.09
C ALA A 14 3.06 -1.01 11.17
N TYR A 15 2.05 -0.23 10.75
CA TYR A 15 2.21 1.20 10.51
C TYR A 15 1.12 2.11 11.10
N ALA A 16 0.06 1.54 11.68
CA ALA A 16 -1.07 2.30 12.25
C ALA A 16 -1.56 3.48 11.38
N PRO A 17 -1.86 3.25 10.08
CA PRO A 17 -2.37 4.31 9.22
C PRO A 17 -3.78 4.74 9.66
N ALA A 18 -4.12 6.01 9.42
CA ALA A 18 -5.45 6.53 9.70
C ALA A 18 -6.52 5.94 8.77
N GLY A 19 -6.12 5.47 7.58
CA GLY A 19 -7.00 4.80 6.62
C GLY A 19 -6.23 3.96 5.60
N LEU A 20 -6.96 3.23 4.75
CA LEU A 20 -6.41 2.52 3.61
C LEU A 20 -7.29 2.76 2.38
N ASN A 21 -6.68 2.99 1.22
CA ASN A 21 -7.35 2.82 -0.08
C ASN A 21 -7.11 1.40 -0.59
N VAL A 22 -8.17 0.71 -1.00
CA VAL A 22 -8.12 -0.64 -1.55
C VAL A 22 -8.83 -0.65 -2.91
N GLY A 23 -8.17 -1.10 -3.97
CA GLY A 23 -8.73 -1.04 -5.32
C GLY A 23 -7.95 -1.83 -6.38
N LEU A 24 -8.51 -1.92 -7.59
CA LEU A 24 -7.89 -2.53 -8.77
C LEU A 24 -8.06 -1.62 -9.98
N ASN A 25 -7.08 -1.63 -10.88
CA ASN A 25 -7.16 -0.93 -12.16
C ASN A 25 -7.21 -1.96 -13.29
N LEU A 26 -8.28 -1.97 -14.08
CA LEU A 26 -8.44 -2.88 -15.21
C LEU A 26 -8.41 -2.13 -16.54
N GLY A 27 -7.45 -2.48 -17.39
CA GLY A 27 -7.23 -1.83 -18.69
C GLY A 27 -6.41 -0.53 -18.60
N ALA A 28 -5.80 -0.16 -19.71
CA ALA A 28 -4.95 1.02 -19.81
C ALA A 28 -5.66 2.33 -19.42
N PRO A 29 -6.93 2.60 -19.80
CA PRO A 29 -7.62 3.83 -19.41
C PRO A 29 -7.84 3.98 -17.90
N ALA A 30 -7.93 2.86 -17.16
CA ALA A 30 -8.05 2.87 -15.71
C ALA A 30 -6.69 3.05 -15.01
N GLY A 31 -5.60 3.27 -15.76
CA GLY A 31 -4.24 3.35 -15.21
C GLY A 31 -3.64 1.98 -14.87
N GLY A 32 -4.19 0.88 -15.41
CA GLY A 32 -3.61 -0.45 -15.26
C GLY A 32 -2.37 -0.59 -16.15
N SER A 33 -1.18 -0.53 -15.55
CA SER A 33 0.10 -0.67 -16.26
C SER A 33 0.50 -2.12 -16.54
N VAL A 34 -0.05 -3.07 -15.77
CA VAL A 34 0.21 -4.51 -15.92
C VAL A 34 -1.01 -5.19 -16.52
N SER A 35 -1.08 -5.18 -17.86
CA SER A 35 -2.24 -5.72 -18.59
C SER A 35 -2.40 -7.24 -18.48
N GLN A 36 -1.33 -7.96 -18.10
CA GLN A 36 -1.32 -9.43 -18.06
C GLN A 36 -1.60 -10.02 -16.68
N HIS A 37 -1.71 -9.22 -15.62
CA HIS A 37 -1.96 -9.73 -14.26
C HIS A 37 -2.81 -8.79 -13.42
N LEU A 38 -3.96 -9.30 -12.98
CA LEU A 38 -4.85 -8.61 -12.05
C LEU A 38 -4.24 -8.57 -10.65
N HIS A 39 -4.17 -7.38 -10.06
CA HIS A 39 -3.65 -7.19 -8.71
C HIS A 39 -4.47 -6.15 -7.94
N VAL A 40 -4.51 -6.30 -6.62
CA VAL A 40 -5.19 -5.37 -5.71
C VAL A 40 -4.15 -4.46 -5.08
N HIS A 41 -4.35 -3.16 -5.20
CA HIS A 41 -3.58 -2.16 -4.48
C HIS A 41 -4.16 -1.97 -3.09
N LEU A 42 -3.29 -2.00 -2.07
CA LEU A 42 -3.60 -1.55 -0.71
C LEU A 42 -2.63 -0.43 -0.37
N VAL A 43 -3.16 0.78 -0.20
CA VAL A 43 -2.35 1.98 0.03
C VAL A 43 -2.70 2.55 1.41
N PRO A 44 -1.82 2.41 2.42
CA PRO A 44 -1.97 3.07 3.71
C PRO A 44 -2.00 4.59 3.55
N ARG A 45 -2.89 5.26 4.30
CA ARG A 45 -3.09 6.70 4.26
C ARG A 45 -2.96 7.32 5.64
N TRP A 46 -2.33 8.49 5.70
CA TRP A 46 -2.24 9.32 6.90
C TRP A 46 -2.81 10.71 6.63
N ILE A 47 -3.25 11.37 7.70
CA ILE A 47 -3.67 12.77 7.63
C ILE A 47 -2.45 13.59 7.19
N GLY A 48 -2.55 14.25 6.04
CA GLY A 48 -1.48 15.08 5.48
C GLY A 48 -0.39 14.35 4.67
N ASP A 49 -0.60 13.07 4.31
CA ASP A 49 0.37 12.30 3.51
C ASP A 49 0.54 12.79 2.05
N THR A 50 -0.42 13.55 1.54
CA THR A 50 -0.27 14.41 0.38
C THR A 50 0.19 15.78 0.85
N ASN A 51 1.52 15.99 0.84
CA ASN A 51 2.12 17.27 1.20
C ASN A 51 2.50 18.09 -0.05
N PHE A 52 2.74 19.38 0.16
CA PHE A 52 3.12 20.36 -0.87
C PHE A 52 4.33 19.89 -1.71
N THR A 53 5.28 19.18 -1.09
CA THR A 53 6.46 18.60 -1.74
C THR A 53 6.10 17.52 -2.77
N VAL A 54 5.14 16.63 -2.47
CA VAL A 54 4.65 15.64 -3.45
C VAL A 54 3.91 16.31 -4.60
N ALA A 55 3.16 17.39 -4.32
CA ALA A 55 2.36 18.08 -5.32
C ALA A 55 3.19 18.94 -6.31
N ILE A 56 4.30 19.52 -5.87
CA ILE A 56 5.04 20.52 -6.66
C ILE A 56 6.44 20.06 -7.04
N ALA A 57 7.12 19.31 -6.16
CA ALA A 57 8.47 18.82 -6.44
C ALA A 57 8.48 17.47 -7.17
N ASN A 58 7.31 16.86 -7.41
CA ASN A 58 7.15 15.52 -7.99
C ASN A 58 8.05 14.46 -7.33
N THR A 59 8.47 14.71 -6.08
CA THR A 59 9.47 13.94 -5.35
C THR A 59 8.82 13.45 -4.08
N LYS A 60 8.65 12.13 -3.98
CA LYS A 60 8.17 11.47 -2.76
C LYS A 60 9.36 11.00 -1.96
N VAL A 61 9.56 11.57 -0.77
CA VAL A 61 10.56 11.06 0.17
C VAL A 61 10.09 9.70 0.68
N LEU A 62 10.84 8.65 0.39
CA LEU A 62 10.63 7.32 0.96
C LEU A 62 11.37 7.24 2.28
N SER A 63 10.63 7.29 3.39
CA SER A 63 11.19 7.27 4.75
C SER A 63 11.77 5.91 5.16
N GLU A 64 11.50 4.85 4.40
CA GLU A 64 11.92 3.47 4.69
C GLU A 64 12.30 2.75 3.38
N SER A 65 13.29 1.86 3.43
CA SER A 65 13.65 1.02 2.30
C SER A 65 12.64 -0.11 2.08
N LEU A 66 12.46 -0.53 0.82
CA LEU A 66 11.53 -1.63 0.47
C LEU A 66 11.85 -2.93 1.22
N ALA A 67 13.13 -3.21 1.48
CA ALA A 67 13.53 -4.40 2.23
C ALA A 67 13.06 -4.34 3.69
N SER A 68 13.20 -3.20 4.35
CA SER A 68 12.69 -2.98 5.72
C SER A 68 11.17 -3.04 5.75
N THR A 69 10.51 -2.38 4.80
CA THR A 69 9.05 -2.41 4.66
C THR A 69 8.53 -3.84 4.52
N ALA A 70 9.17 -4.64 3.66
CA ALA A 70 8.79 -6.03 3.44
C ALA A 70 9.05 -6.92 4.67
N ALA A 71 10.17 -6.72 5.38
CA ALA A 71 10.47 -7.45 6.61
C ALA A 71 9.44 -7.16 7.70
N ARG A 72 9.09 -5.88 7.90
CA ARG A 72 8.08 -5.45 8.87
C ARG A 72 6.70 -6.03 8.56
N LEU A 73 6.28 -5.99 7.29
CA LEU A 73 4.98 -6.55 6.89
C LEU A 73 4.92 -8.07 7.05
N ARG A 74 6.00 -8.78 6.73
CA ARG A 74 6.08 -10.24 6.97
C ARG A 74 6.00 -10.56 8.47
N ALA A 75 6.65 -9.77 9.32
CA ALA A 75 6.57 -9.95 10.78
C ALA A 75 5.17 -9.69 11.34
N ALA A 76 4.43 -8.73 10.78
CA ALA A 76 3.06 -8.40 11.15
C ALA A 76 1.99 -9.25 10.43
N TRP A 77 2.39 -10.17 9.54
CA TRP A 77 1.44 -10.95 8.79
C TRP A 77 0.66 -11.89 9.72
N PRO A 78 -0.68 -11.96 9.61
CA PRO A 78 -1.47 -12.89 10.42
C PRO A 78 -0.97 -14.32 10.24
N LYS A 79 -0.50 -14.92 11.33
CA LYS A 79 -0.22 -16.36 11.34
C LYS A 79 -1.56 -17.07 11.29
N GLY A 80 -1.74 -17.97 10.33
CA GLY A 80 -2.99 -18.72 10.17
C GLY A 80 -3.41 -19.36 11.50
N LYS A 81 -4.72 -19.46 11.72
CA LYS A 81 -5.24 -20.45 12.67
C LYS A 81 -5.09 -21.84 12.06
#